data_AF-A0A7S0DHA9-F1
#
_entry.id   AF-A0A7S0DHA9-F1
#
_cell.length_a   1.000
_cell.length_b   1.000
_cell.length_c   1.000
_cell.angle_alpha   90.00
_cell.angle_beta   90.00
_cell.angle_gamma   90.00
#
_symmetry.space_group_name_H-M   'P 1'
#
loop_
_entity.id
_entity.type
_entity.pdbx_description
1 polymer ?
#
loop_
_entity_poly.entity_id
_entity_poly.type
_entity_poly.pdbx_seq_one_letter_code
_entity_poly.pdbx_strand_id
1 'polypeptide(L)'
;GSYFENRGMNDKAVVLYQKGGDFHKAISLCFESKLYESLRVISEEFTKNTDTALLNRVGDFFMDNNQYDKAVQLFITAGRQTEALVLCQKHAVRLTDKMAEALTPPKTKDPKEAATRKKTLLVLAECLLAQGLFHLACKKYTQAGDKILAMKSLLKSNDTDKIIYYATMTKKKEIYVLAGNYLQSQDWRNNAELMKRVILFYSKAKAYEKLANFYDSCGQLEIDEYRDYVKALGAMKEALKYMQKSKAVKNKEAKLGVLMQRTKYIESFVRARSLLRTNHKEFVQVCESLLIQPNVEQAVRVGDVYAVLTEYYFNKDDMNKAYEQIEAMRNRKITVGPYLDSKTVRTICLAVGVYQNI
;
A
#
# COMPACT_ATOMS: atom_id res chain seq x y z
N GLY A 1 61.05 3.99 2.57
CA GLY A 1 60.62 2.98 3.56
C GLY A 1 61.79 2.45 4.37
N SER A 2 62.64 1.61 3.77
CA SER A 2 63.67 0.80 4.46
C SER A 2 64.58 1.57 5.43
N TYR A 3 65.01 2.79 5.08
CA TYR A 3 65.82 3.62 5.97
C TYR A 3 65.17 3.92 7.33
N PHE A 4 63.86 4.21 7.35
CA PHE A 4 63.13 4.52 8.57
C PHE A 4 62.76 3.26 9.36
N GLU A 5 62.48 2.15 8.66
CA GLU A 5 62.24 0.84 9.25
C GLU A 5 63.47 0.35 10.03
N ASN A 6 64.67 0.44 9.44
CA ASN A 6 65.92 0.06 10.09
C ASN A 6 66.27 0.93 11.32
N ARG A 7 65.62 2.08 11.48
CA ARG A 7 65.78 2.99 12.63
C ARG A 7 64.65 2.88 13.64
N GLY A 8 63.74 1.92 13.48
CA GLY A 8 62.57 1.72 14.36
C GLY A 8 61.49 2.80 14.23
N MET A 9 61.59 3.72 13.25
CA MET A 9 60.59 4.76 12.98
C MET A 9 59.50 4.19 12.05
N ASN A 10 58.74 3.22 12.56
CA ASN A 10 57.85 2.39 11.76
C ASN A 10 56.64 3.18 11.22
N ASP A 11 56.14 4.18 11.96
CA ASP A 11 55.11 5.12 11.52
C ASP A 11 55.51 5.88 10.24
N LYS A 12 56.72 6.43 10.21
CA LYS A 12 57.26 7.15 9.03
C LYS A 12 57.59 6.20 7.90
N ALA A 13 58.07 4.99 8.21
CA ALA A 13 58.34 3.97 7.22
C ALA A 13 57.06 3.54 6.49
N VAL A 14 55.96 3.31 7.22
CA VAL A 14 54.64 2.99 6.66
C VAL A 14 54.17 4.05 5.67
N VAL A 15 54.21 5.33 6.03
CA VAL A 15 53.79 6.43 5.13
C VAL A 15 54.63 6.46 3.85
N LEU A 16 55.94 6.19 3.95
CA LEU A 16 56.81 6.17 2.77
C LEU A 16 56.58 4.94 1.88
N TYR A 17 56.28 3.77 2.46
CA TYR A 17 55.90 2.59 1.69
C TYR A 17 54.55 2.79 0.99
N GLN A 18 53.57 3.37 1.69
CA GLN A 18 52.27 3.76 1.13
C GLN A 18 52.44 4.73 -0.06
N LYS A 19 53.18 5.83 0.12
CA LYS A 19 53.44 6.81 -0.96
C LYS A 19 54.22 6.21 -2.13
N GLY A 20 55.02 5.18 -1.88
CA GLY A 20 55.74 4.42 -2.89
C GLY A 20 54.91 3.34 -3.59
N GLY A 21 53.64 3.14 -3.20
CA GLY A 21 52.75 2.11 -3.75
C GLY A 21 53.01 0.69 -3.24
N ASP A 22 53.96 0.50 -2.32
CA ASP A 22 54.25 -0.80 -1.71
C ASP A 22 53.33 -1.05 -0.52
N PHE A 23 52.06 -1.33 -0.83
CA PHE A 23 51.04 -1.58 0.18
C PHE A 23 51.33 -2.86 0.98
N HIS A 24 51.94 -3.88 0.36
CA HIS A 24 52.23 -5.15 1.04
C HIS A 24 53.19 -4.92 2.22
N LYS A 25 54.30 -4.19 1.98
CA LYS A 25 55.27 -3.88 3.04
C LYS A 25 54.73 -2.87 4.06
N ALA A 26 53.95 -1.89 3.62
CA ALA A 26 53.29 -0.95 4.53
C ALA A 26 52.36 -1.67 5.54
N ILE A 27 51.56 -2.61 5.05
CA ILE A 27 50.59 -3.36 5.86
C ILE A 27 51.26 -4.40 6.75
N SER A 28 52.29 -5.10 6.25
CA SER A 28 53.04 -6.03 7.10
C SER A 28 53.65 -5.29 8.28
N LEU A 29 54.23 -4.10 8.05
CA LEU A 29 54.81 -3.26 9.09
C LEU A 29 53.75 -2.71 10.05
N CYS A 30 52.56 -2.36 9.53
CA CYS A 30 51.41 -2.01 10.38
C CYS A 30 51.01 -3.14 11.33
N PHE A 31 50.96 -4.39 10.85
CA PHE A 31 50.64 -5.54 11.69
C PHE A 31 51.72 -5.85 12.72
N GLU A 32 52.99 -5.90 12.29
CA GLU A 32 54.14 -6.18 13.15
C GLU A 32 54.30 -5.13 14.25
N SER A 33 54.08 -3.85 13.91
CA SER A 33 54.25 -2.72 14.82
C SER A 33 52.95 -2.29 15.51
N LYS A 34 51.84 -3.01 15.30
CA LYS A 34 50.50 -2.69 15.83
C LYS A 34 50.02 -1.26 15.52
N LEU A 35 50.38 -0.73 14.35
CA LEU A 35 50.00 0.61 13.88
C LEU A 35 48.61 0.59 13.23
N TYR A 36 47.57 0.36 14.04
CA TYR A 36 46.20 0.17 13.55
C TYR A 36 45.58 1.41 12.91
N GLU A 37 45.93 2.60 13.38
CA GLU A 37 45.40 3.84 12.79
C GLU A 37 46.01 4.09 11.40
N SER A 38 47.31 3.82 11.24
CA SER A 38 47.97 3.86 9.92
C SER A 38 47.37 2.83 8.96
N LEU A 39 47.02 1.63 9.46
CA LEU A 39 46.34 0.61 8.66
C LEU A 39 44.95 1.07 8.20
N ARG A 40 44.21 1.80 9.05
CA ARG A 40 42.91 2.38 8.70
C ARG A 40 43.02 3.39 7.57
N VAL A 41 43.98 4.31 7.66
CA VAL A 41 44.21 5.31 6.61
C VAL A 41 44.61 4.64 5.29
N ILE A 42 45.54 3.67 5.33
CA ILE A 42 45.97 2.94 4.13
C ILE A 42 44.81 2.20 3.48
N SER A 43 43.93 1.60 4.29
CA SER A 43 42.80 0.82 3.77
C SER A 43 41.77 1.65 2.98
N GLU A 44 41.73 2.97 3.19
CA GLU A 44 40.81 3.87 2.49
C GLU A 44 41.28 4.17 1.05
N GLU A 45 42.56 3.95 0.73
CA GLU A 45 43.12 4.12 -0.61
C GLU A 45 42.99 2.85 -1.47
N PHE A 46 42.52 1.75 -0.89
CA PHE A 46 42.37 0.50 -1.64
C PHE A 46 41.27 0.60 -2.70
N THR A 47 41.58 0.06 -3.87
CA THR A 47 40.69 0.03 -5.02
C THR A 47 40.50 -1.40 -5.48
N LYS A 48 39.65 -1.59 -6.50
CA LYS A 48 39.44 -2.91 -7.13
C LYS A 48 40.70 -3.49 -7.79
N ASN A 49 41.74 -2.66 -8.00
CA ASN A 49 43.02 -3.08 -8.57
C ASN A 49 44.03 -3.49 -7.49
N THR A 50 43.72 -3.26 -6.22
CA THR A 50 44.55 -3.71 -5.11
C THR A 50 44.51 -5.24 -5.04
N ASP A 51 45.64 -5.85 -4.70
CA ASP A 51 45.76 -7.30 -4.58
C ASP A 51 44.67 -7.90 -3.66
N THR A 52 43.96 -8.90 -4.17
CA THR A 52 42.84 -9.55 -3.48
C THR A 52 43.29 -10.22 -2.18
N ALA A 53 44.50 -10.80 -2.14
CA ALA A 53 45.01 -11.43 -0.92
C ALA A 53 45.23 -10.38 0.19
N LEU A 54 45.71 -9.20 -0.18
CA LEU A 54 45.88 -8.06 0.71
C LEU A 54 44.54 -7.54 1.25
N LEU A 55 43.56 -7.34 0.36
CA LEU A 55 42.21 -6.92 0.74
C LEU A 55 41.56 -7.89 1.73
N ASN A 56 41.75 -9.19 1.52
CA ASN A 56 41.24 -10.23 2.41
C ASN A 56 41.90 -10.16 3.78
N ARG A 57 43.24 -10.09 3.84
CA ARG A 57 43.97 -10.03 5.10
C ARG A 57 43.58 -8.81 5.94
N VAL A 58 43.40 -7.65 5.30
CA VAL A 58 42.97 -6.43 6.01
C VAL A 58 41.49 -6.49 6.38
N GLY A 59 40.65 -7.09 5.53
CA GLY A 59 39.23 -7.35 5.82
C GLY A 59 39.03 -8.24 7.04
N ASP A 60 39.75 -9.37 7.11
CA ASP A 60 39.71 -10.31 8.24
C ASP A 60 40.19 -9.62 9.53
N PHE A 61 41.26 -8.82 9.44
CA PHE A 61 41.71 -8.00 10.58
C PHE A 61 40.61 -7.06 11.10
N PHE A 62 39.91 -6.35 10.21
CA PHE A 62 38.81 -5.48 10.64
C PHE A 62 37.63 -6.27 11.20
N MET A 63 37.34 -7.48 10.71
CA MET A 63 36.34 -8.35 11.33
C MET A 63 36.72 -8.75 12.75
N ASP A 64 37.95 -9.22 12.95
CA ASP A 64 38.46 -9.67 14.26
C ASP A 64 38.47 -8.53 15.29
N ASN A 65 38.57 -7.29 14.82
CA ASN A 65 38.53 -6.07 15.63
C ASN A 65 37.15 -5.41 15.69
N ASN A 66 36.08 -6.12 15.32
CA ASN A 66 34.69 -5.66 15.33
C ASN A 66 34.39 -4.41 14.48
N GLN A 67 35.26 -4.07 13.52
CA GLN A 67 35.07 -2.99 12.54
C GLN A 67 34.36 -3.52 11.29
N TYR A 68 33.13 -4.03 11.47
CA TYR A 68 32.41 -4.74 10.42
C TYR A 68 32.09 -3.88 9.20
N ASP A 69 31.81 -2.58 9.37
CA ASP A 69 31.54 -1.67 8.23
C ASP A 69 32.73 -1.60 7.27
N LYS A 70 33.95 -1.50 7.81
CA LYS A 70 35.20 -1.46 7.02
C LYS A 70 35.48 -2.82 6.38
N ALA A 71 35.27 -3.90 7.13
CA ALA A 71 35.42 -5.27 6.60
C ALA A 71 34.48 -5.52 5.42
N VAL A 72 33.20 -5.13 5.52
CA VAL A 72 32.24 -5.21 4.42
C VAL A 72 32.73 -4.43 3.20
N GLN A 73 33.21 -3.20 3.38
CA GLN A 73 33.74 -2.38 2.27
C GLN A 73 34.92 -3.07 1.57
N LEU A 74 35.86 -3.63 2.33
CA LEU A 74 37.01 -4.34 1.76
C LEU A 74 36.60 -5.62 1.05
N PHE A 75 35.68 -6.41 1.60
CA PHE A 75 35.16 -7.61 0.94
C PHE A 75 34.38 -7.29 -0.34
N ILE A 76 33.65 -6.17 -0.37
CA ILE A 76 33.03 -5.67 -1.60
C ILE A 76 34.10 -5.34 -2.65
N THR A 77 35.15 -4.61 -2.25
CA THR A 77 36.26 -4.23 -3.13
C THR A 77 37.01 -5.46 -3.65
N ALA A 78 37.17 -6.49 -2.81
CA ALA A 78 37.79 -7.77 -3.15
C ALA A 78 36.91 -8.69 -4.02
N GLY A 79 35.67 -8.30 -4.32
CA GLY A 79 34.72 -9.13 -5.08
C GLY A 79 34.06 -10.26 -4.28
N ARG A 80 34.28 -10.36 -2.97
CA ARG A 80 33.68 -11.36 -2.06
C ARG A 80 32.27 -10.96 -1.62
N GLN A 81 31.37 -10.83 -2.58
CA GLN A 81 30.01 -10.33 -2.37
C GLN A 81 29.19 -11.19 -1.39
N THR A 82 29.30 -12.52 -1.49
CA THR A 82 28.56 -13.44 -0.61
C THR A 82 28.93 -13.25 0.85
N GLU A 83 30.21 -13.07 1.13
CA GLU A 83 30.72 -12.94 2.50
C GLU A 83 30.40 -11.57 3.09
N ALA A 84 30.53 -10.52 2.27
CA ALA A 84 30.07 -9.18 2.62
C ALA A 84 28.58 -9.17 3.01
N LEU A 85 27.73 -9.89 2.27
CA LEU A 85 26.29 -10.00 2.58
C LEU A 85 26.02 -10.78 3.88
N VAL A 86 26.72 -11.89 4.11
CA VAL A 86 26.62 -12.64 5.37
C VAL A 86 27.00 -11.76 6.55
N LEU A 87 28.08 -10.98 6.41
CA LEU A 87 28.52 -10.06 7.45
C LEU A 87 27.50 -8.94 7.70
N CYS A 88 26.89 -8.40 6.65
CA CYS A 88 25.81 -7.41 6.76
C CYS A 88 24.61 -7.95 7.55
N GLN A 89 24.22 -9.20 7.29
CA GLN A 89 23.10 -9.82 7.99
C GLN A 89 23.45 -10.13 9.45
N LYS A 90 24.64 -10.69 9.70
CA LYS A 90 25.05 -11.14 11.04
C LYS A 90 25.30 -9.98 12.01
N HIS A 91 25.87 -8.88 11.52
CA HIS A 91 26.27 -7.74 12.36
C HIS A 91 25.44 -6.47 12.11
N ALA A 92 24.33 -6.59 11.37
CA ALA A 92 23.42 -5.49 11.06
C ALA A 92 24.11 -4.25 10.45
N VAL A 93 25.16 -4.45 9.65
CA VAL A 93 25.85 -3.36 8.93
C VAL A 93 24.88 -2.70 7.96
N ARG A 94 24.70 -1.39 8.12
CA ARG A 94 23.76 -0.62 7.31
C ARG A 94 24.30 -0.42 5.90
N LEU A 95 23.56 -0.92 4.91
CA LEU A 95 23.90 -0.78 3.51
C LEU A 95 23.57 0.64 3.01
N THR A 96 24.50 1.21 2.24
CA THR A 96 24.27 2.44 1.47
C THR A 96 23.91 2.11 0.01
N ASP A 97 23.36 3.06 -0.73
CA ASP A 97 23.09 2.92 -2.17
C ASP A 97 24.36 2.49 -2.94
N LYS A 98 25.51 3.09 -2.62
CA LYS A 98 26.81 2.75 -3.24
C LYS A 98 27.19 1.30 -2.96
N MET A 99 27.03 0.83 -1.73
CA MET A 99 27.29 -0.56 -1.35
C MET A 99 26.32 -1.52 -2.06
N ALA A 100 25.04 -1.17 -2.13
CA ALA A 100 24.03 -2.00 -2.80
C ALA A 100 24.29 -2.13 -4.31
N GLU A 101 24.80 -1.09 -4.99
CA GLU A 101 25.23 -1.20 -6.38
C GLU A 101 26.55 -1.98 -6.51
N ALA A 102 27.51 -1.80 -5.62
CA ALA A 102 28.78 -2.54 -5.66
C ALA A 102 28.61 -4.05 -5.36
N LEU A 103 27.64 -4.40 -4.51
CA LEU A 103 27.24 -5.79 -4.21
C LEU A 103 26.40 -6.43 -5.31
N THR A 104 26.04 -5.69 -6.37
CA THR A 104 25.27 -6.22 -7.49
C THR A 104 26.20 -6.89 -8.49
N PRO A 105 26.08 -8.21 -8.72
CA PRO A 105 26.93 -8.88 -9.71
C PRO A 105 26.57 -8.42 -11.14
N PRO A 106 27.57 -8.33 -12.04
CA PRO A 106 27.36 -7.96 -13.43
C PRO A 106 26.43 -8.95 -14.14
N LYS A 107 25.79 -8.52 -15.23
CA LYS A 107 24.98 -9.44 -16.05
C LYS A 107 25.91 -10.40 -16.78
N THR A 108 25.49 -11.65 -16.89
CA THR A 108 26.22 -12.73 -17.56
C THR A 108 25.27 -13.52 -18.47
N LYS A 109 25.82 -14.10 -19.54
CA LYS A 109 25.12 -15.02 -20.42
C LYS A 109 25.28 -16.48 -19.99
N ASP A 110 26.25 -16.77 -19.12
CA ASP A 110 26.48 -18.12 -18.61
C ASP A 110 25.32 -18.52 -17.66
N PRO A 111 24.65 -19.67 -17.89
CA PRO A 111 23.52 -20.09 -17.06
C PRO A 111 23.87 -20.32 -15.58
N LYS A 112 25.05 -20.86 -15.27
CA LYS A 112 25.49 -21.14 -13.89
C LYS A 112 25.81 -19.85 -13.14
N GLU A 113 26.50 -18.92 -13.80
CA GLU A 113 26.76 -17.61 -13.23
C GLU A 113 25.46 -16.80 -13.09
N ALA A 114 24.52 -16.91 -14.03
CA ALA A 114 23.22 -16.25 -13.95
C ALA A 114 22.39 -16.75 -12.76
N ALA A 115 22.42 -18.05 -12.47
CA ALA A 115 21.79 -18.63 -11.28
C ALA A 115 22.43 -18.12 -9.98
N THR A 116 23.76 -18.09 -9.93
CA THR A 116 24.51 -17.55 -8.79
C THR A 116 24.21 -16.07 -8.57
N ARG A 117 24.22 -15.28 -9.64
CA ARG A 117 23.84 -13.87 -9.64
C ARG A 117 22.43 -13.66 -9.09
N LYS A 118 21.47 -14.47 -9.53
CA LYS A 118 20.09 -14.40 -9.03
C LYS A 118 20.05 -14.66 -7.53
N LYS A 119 20.75 -15.68 -7.03
CA LYS A 119 20.83 -15.97 -5.59
C LYS A 119 21.41 -14.80 -4.81
N THR A 120 22.52 -14.23 -5.25
CA THR A 120 23.15 -13.06 -4.61
C THR A 120 22.22 -11.86 -4.57
N LEU A 121 21.49 -11.58 -5.66
CA LEU A 121 20.51 -10.50 -5.70
C LEU A 121 19.34 -10.69 -4.74
N LEU A 122 18.85 -11.92 -4.57
CA LEU A 122 17.77 -12.22 -3.63
C LEU A 122 18.23 -11.96 -2.19
N VAL A 123 19.41 -12.46 -1.81
CA VAL A 123 20.00 -12.25 -0.47
C VAL A 123 20.26 -10.77 -0.20
N LEU A 124 20.79 -10.04 -1.19
CA LEU A 124 20.96 -8.59 -1.08
C LEU A 124 19.61 -7.87 -0.92
N ALA A 125 18.59 -8.25 -1.70
CA ALA A 125 17.27 -7.65 -1.61
C ALA A 125 16.61 -7.89 -0.23
N GLU A 126 16.77 -9.09 0.33
CA GLU A 126 16.29 -9.43 1.67
C GLU A 126 16.99 -8.61 2.75
N CYS A 127 18.32 -8.44 2.65
CA CYS A 127 19.09 -7.59 3.56
C CYS A 127 18.61 -6.12 3.50
N LEU A 128 18.43 -5.58 2.29
CA LEU A 128 17.90 -4.22 2.10
C LEU A 128 16.47 -4.08 2.65
N LEU A 129 15.63 -5.08 2.45
CA LEU A 129 14.25 -5.10 2.96
C LEU A 129 14.22 -5.09 4.49
N ALA A 130 15.10 -5.88 5.14
CA ALA A 130 15.22 -5.93 6.59
C ALA A 130 15.69 -4.60 7.19
N GLN A 131 16.48 -3.83 6.43
CA GLN A 131 16.95 -2.49 6.83
C GLN A 131 15.97 -1.35 6.46
N GLY A 132 14.78 -1.67 5.95
CA GLY A 132 13.79 -0.65 5.55
C GLY A 132 14.11 0.06 4.23
N LEU A 133 15.12 -0.39 3.47
CA LEU A 133 15.54 0.19 2.19
C LEU A 133 14.69 -0.36 1.03
N PHE A 134 13.38 -0.12 1.11
CA PHE A 134 12.36 -0.75 0.27
C PHE A 134 12.51 -0.52 -1.24
N HIS A 135 12.93 0.68 -1.66
CA HIS A 135 13.14 0.97 -3.08
C HIS A 135 14.33 0.23 -3.67
N LEU A 136 15.44 0.14 -2.91
CA LEU A 136 16.61 -0.63 -3.31
C LEU A 136 16.27 -2.12 -3.35
N ALA A 137 15.56 -2.64 -2.35
CA ALA A 137 15.07 -4.02 -2.36
C ALA A 137 14.20 -4.30 -3.59
N CYS A 138 13.25 -3.42 -3.93
CA CYS A 138 12.43 -3.53 -5.13
C CYS A 138 13.28 -3.59 -6.42
N LYS A 139 14.29 -2.73 -6.53
CA LYS A 139 15.23 -2.73 -7.68
C LYS A 139 15.96 -4.08 -7.78
N LYS A 140 16.50 -4.60 -6.67
CA LYS A 140 17.25 -5.87 -6.67
C LYS A 140 16.37 -7.08 -6.95
N TYR A 141 15.18 -7.17 -6.36
CA TYR A 141 14.20 -8.22 -6.71
C TYR A 141 13.80 -8.16 -8.18
N THR A 142 13.61 -6.96 -8.74
CA THR A 142 13.33 -6.79 -10.19
C THR A 142 14.50 -7.28 -11.05
N GLN A 143 15.74 -6.97 -10.67
CA GLN A 143 16.94 -7.46 -11.35
C GLN A 143 17.14 -8.98 -11.23
N ALA A 144 16.60 -9.61 -10.17
CA ALA A 144 16.58 -11.06 -9.97
C ALA A 144 15.43 -11.75 -10.73
N GLY A 145 14.53 -10.98 -11.34
CA GLY A 145 13.34 -11.46 -12.04
C GLY A 145 12.13 -11.74 -11.14
N ASP A 146 12.26 -11.56 -9.82
CA ASP A 146 11.14 -11.72 -8.87
C ASP A 146 10.34 -10.43 -8.74
N LYS A 147 9.43 -10.25 -9.70
CA LYS A 147 8.56 -9.07 -9.77
C LYS A 147 7.53 -9.01 -8.64
N ILE A 148 7.22 -10.14 -8.00
CA ILE A 148 6.21 -10.18 -6.92
C ILE A 148 6.84 -9.70 -5.62
N LEU A 149 8.02 -10.21 -5.26
CA LEU A 149 8.76 -9.70 -4.10
C LEU A 149 9.18 -8.25 -4.28
N ALA A 150 9.51 -7.83 -5.50
CA ALA A 150 9.75 -6.43 -5.81
C ALA A 150 8.54 -5.55 -5.49
N MET A 151 7.35 -5.93 -5.98
CA MET A 151 6.11 -5.23 -5.68
C MET A 151 5.82 -5.20 -4.18
N LYS A 152 5.92 -6.34 -3.49
CA LYS A 152 5.70 -6.42 -2.04
C LYS A 152 6.64 -5.52 -1.24
N SER A 153 7.90 -5.40 -1.68
CA SER A 153 8.87 -4.48 -1.07
C SER A 153 8.43 -3.03 -1.27
N LEU A 154 7.98 -2.68 -2.47
CA LEU A 154 7.52 -1.34 -2.78
C LEU A 154 6.24 -0.96 -2.02
N LEU A 155 5.31 -1.90 -1.81
CA LEU A 155 4.12 -1.66 -0.99
C LEU A 155 4.48 -1.22 0.44
N LYS A 156 5.57 -1.76 1.02
CA LYS A 156 6.05 -1.34 2.36
C LYS A 156 6.60 0.08 2.41
N SER A 157 6.96 0.67 1.26
CA SER A 157 7.44 2.06 1.19
C SER A 157 6.32 3.10 1.25
N ASN A 158 5.06 2.70 1.07
CA ASN A 158 3.90 3.58 0.91
C ASN A 158 4.05 4.64 -0.21
N ASP A 159 5.00 4.46 -1.13
CA ASP A 159 5.21 5.35 -2.27
C ASP A 159 4.20 5.00 -3.39
N THR A 160 3.03 5.61 -3.30
CA THR A 160 1.88 5.36 -4.18
C THR A 160 2.22 5.57 -5.66
N ASP A 161 3.01 6.59 -6.00
CA ASP A 161 3.38 6.88 -7.39
C ASP A 161 4.28 5.80 -7.97
N LYS A 162 5.31 5.37 -7.23
CA LYS A 162 6.16 4.26 -7.67
C LYS A 162 5.38 2.95 -7.75
N ILE A 163 4.44 2.69 -6.85
CA ILE A 163 3.56 1.50 -6.88
C ILE A 163 2.72 1.48 -8.16
N ILE A 164 2.07 2.61 -8.49
CA ILE A 164 1.27 2.76 -9.72
C ILE A 164 2.15 2.58 -10.96
N TYR A 165 3.32 3.23 -10.98
CA TYR A 165 4.29 3.14 -12.07
C TYR A 165 4.76 1.70 -12.29
N TYR A 166 5.20 1.03 -11.23
CA TYR A 166 5.73 -0.33 -11.29
C TYR A 166 4.69 -1.34 -11.79
N ALA A 167 3.45 -1.23 -11.29
CA ALA A 167 2.34 -2.08 -11.74
C ALA A 167 2.04 -1.86 -13.23
N THR A 168 2.01 -0.61 -13.68
CA THR A 168 1.72 -0.23 -15.08
C THR A 168 2.80 -0.73 -16.04
N MET A 169 4.07 -0.63 -15.66
CA MET A 169 5.20 -1.08 -16.48
C MET A 169 5.33 -2.60 -16.51
N THR A 170 5.08 -3.27 -15.38
CA THR A 170 5.33 -4.72 -15.27
C THR A 170 4.26 -5.57 -15.96
N LYS A 171 3.02 -5.06 -16.06
CA LYS A 171 1.90 -5.69 -16.78
C LYS A 171 1.59 -7.13 -16.37
N LYS A 172 1.74 -7.47 -15.10
CA LYS A 172 1.37 -8.80 -14.54
C LYS A 172 0.08 -8.71 -13.73
N LYS A 173 -0.82 -9.68 -13.93
CA LYS A 173 -2.14 -9.73 -13.25
C LYS A 173 -2.01 -9.70 -11.73
N GLU A 174 -1.14 -10.53 -11.16
CA GLU A 174 -0.92 -10.57 -9.70
C GLU A 174 -0.43 -9.23 -9.14
N ILE A 175 0.42 -8.51 -9.88
CA ILE A 175 0.92 -7.20 -9.46
C ILE A 175 -0.19 -6.15 -9.52
N TYR A 176 -1.04 -6.20 -10.55
CA TYR A 176 -2.22 -5.36 -10.59
C TYR A 176 -3.16 -5.63 -9.41
N VAL A 177 -3.35 -6.88 -8.99
CA VAL A 177 -4.13 -7.20 -7.78
C VAL A 177 -3.49 -6.60 -6.53
N LEU A 178 -2.17 -6.76 -6.36
CA LEU A 178 -1.44 -6.18 -5.23
C LEU A 178 -1.55 -4.64 -5.19
N ALA A 179 -1.38 -3.99 -6.35
CA ALA A 179 -1.56 -2.54 -6.48
C ALA A 179 -2.98 -2.11 -6.14
N GLY A 180 -3.99 -2.77 -6.72
CA GLY A 180 -5.40 -2.47 -6.47
C GLY A 180 -5.79 -2.62 -5.00
N ASN A 181 -5.33 -3.68 -4.34
CA ASN A 181 -5.58 -3.89 -2.91
C ASN A 181 -4.96 -2.76 -2.06
N TYR A 182 -3.73 -2.35 -2.37
CA TYR A 182 -3.07 -1.26 -1.66
C TYR A 182 -3.79 0.07 -1.86
N LEU A 183 -4.17 0.40 -3.10
CA LEU A 183 -4.85 1.66 -3.41
C LEU A 183 -6.25 1.73 -2.77
N GLN A 184 -6.94 0.60 -2.64
CA GLN A 184 -8.23 0.52 -1.96
C GLN A 184 -8.13 0.81 -0.46
N SER A 185 -6.96 0.63 0.16
CA SER A 185 -6.75 1.00 1.58
C SER A 185 -6.30 2.44 1.77
N GLN A 186 -6.05 3.19 0.69
CA GLN A 186 -5.73 4.62 0.75
C GLN A 186 -7.02 5.46 0.76
N ASP A 187 -6.89 6.77 0.93
CA ASP A 187 -8.02 7.71 0.84
C ASP A 187 -8.45 7.96 -0.61
N TRP A 188 -9.03 6.93 -1.24
CA TRP A 188 -9.61 7.04 -2.57
C TRP A 188 -10.93 7.82 -2.59
N ARG A 189 -11.54 8.08 -1.42
CA ARG A 189 -12.82 8.80 -1.31
C ARG A 189 -12.67 10.25 -1.72
N ASN A 190 -11.58 10.88 -1.29
CA ASN A 190 -11.23 12.26 -1.65
C ASN A 190 -10.33 12.34 -2.90
N ASN A 191 -10.03 11.21 -3.54
CA ASN A 191 -9.12 11.15 -4.68
C ASN A 191 -9.66 10.29 -5.82
N ALA A 192 -10.34 10.95 -6.76
CA ALA A 192 -10.92 10.34 -7.95
C ALA A 192 -9.87 9.63 -8.85
N GLU A 193 -8.62 10.07 -8.84
CA GLU A 193 -7.56 9.41 -9.62
C GLU A 193 -7.21 8.06 -9.01
N LEU A 194 -7.09 7.96 -7.67
CA LEU A 194 -6.88 6.66 -7.01
C LEU A 194 -8.02 5.69 -7.28
N MET A 195 -9.27 6.17 -7.25
CA MET A 195 -10.44 5.37 -7.61
C MET A 195 -10.32 4.80 -9.04
N LYS A 196 -9.98 5.64 -10.03
CA LYS A 196 -9.76 5.22 -11.42
C LYS A 196 -8.64 4.18 -11.52
N ARG A 197 -7.57 4.31 -10.72
CA ARG A 197 -6.44 3.36 -10.70
C ARG A 197 -6.84 2.01 -10.09
N VAL A 198 -7.64 1.97 -9.03
CA VAL A 198 -8.18 0.72 -8.47
C VAL A 198 -9.01 -0.02 -9.53
N ILE A 199 -9.94 0.69 -10.17
CA ILE A 199 -10.79 0.13 -11.25
C ILE A 199 -9.91 -0.41 -12.39
N LEU A 200 -8.93 0.38 -12.85
CA LEU A 200 -8.01 0.01 -13.91
C LEU A 200 -7.23 -1.27 -13.58
N PHE A 201 -6.66 -1.36 -12.39
CA PHE A 201 -5.82 -2.49 -12.01
C PHE A 201 -6.63 -3.77 -11.80
N TYR A 202 -7.75 -3.73 -11.09
CA TYR A 202 -8.60 -4.93 -10.98
C TYR A 202 -9.17 -5.37 -12.33
N SER A 203 -9.52 -4.43 -13.21
CA SER A 203 -9.95 -4.74 -14.59
C SER A 203 -8.85 -5.43 -15.38
N LYS A 204 -7.62 -4.88 -15.40
CA LYS A 204 -6.47 -5.49 -16.09
C LYS A 204 -6.08 -6.86 -15.50
N ALA A 205 -6.26 -7.04 -14.20
CA ALA A 205 -6.05 -8.33 -13.53
C ALA A 205 -7.13 -9.37 -13.86
N LYS A 206 -8.30 -8.95 -14.38
CA LYS A 206 -9.55 -9.72 -14.41
C LYS A 206 -9.99 -10.20 -13.02
N ALA A 207 -9.67 -9.41 -11.98
CA ALA A 207 -10.06 -9.67 -10.60
C ALA A 207 -11.48 -9.16 -10.32
N TYR A 208 -12.46 -9.71 -11.05
CA TYR A 208 -13.81 -9.14 -11.11
C TYR A 208 -14.58 -9.20 -9.79
N GLU A 209 -14.33 -10.18 -8.92
CA GLU A 209 -14.91 -10.19 -7.57
C GLU A 209 -14.42 -8.99 -6.74
N LYS A 210 -13.11 -8.71 -6.76
CA LYS A 210 -12.54 -7.55 -6.06
C LYS A 210 -13.09 -6.23 -6.63
N LEU A 211 -13.22 -6.16 -7.96
CA LEU A 211 -13.80 -5.00 -8.62
C LEU A 211 -15.28 -4.80 -8.26
N ALA A 212 -16.07 -5.87 -8.21
CA ALA A 212 -17.46 -5.82 -7.80
C ALA A 212 -17.61 -5.32 -6.35
N ASN A 213 -16.80 -5.86 -5.43
CA ASN A 213 -16.80 -5.43 -4.03
C ASN A 213 -16.34 -3.96 -3.89
N PHE A 214 -15.44 -3.49 -4.75
CA PHE A 214 -15.03 -2.09 -4.78
C PHE A 214 -16.19 -1.18 -5.20
N TYR A 215 -16.91 -1.53 -6.28
CA TYR A 215 -18.11 -0.78 -6.68
C TYR A 215 -19.23 -0.83 -5.64
N ASP A 216 -19.41 -1.95 -4.96
CA ASP A 216 -20.35 -2.05 -3.84
C ASP A 216 -19.97 -1.07 -2.70
N SER A 217 -18.68 -1.00 -2.37
CA SER A 217 -18.16 -0.03 -1.40
C SER A 217 -18.36 1.42 -1.85
N CYS A 218 -18.19 1.70 -3.15
CA CYS A 218 -18.50 3.03 -3.71
C CYS A 218 -19.99 3.36 -3.58
N GLY A 219 -20.89 2.41 -3.90
CA GLY A 219 -22.32 2.64 -3.78
C GLY A 219 -22.77 2.88 -2.34
N GLN A 220 -22.20 2.15 -1.39
CA GLN A 220 -22.46 2.35 0.04
C GLN A 220 -21.97 3.73 0.52
N LEU A 221 -20.77 4.16 0.08
CA LEU A 221 -20.24 5.49 0.38
C LEU A 221 -21.18 6.61 -0.12
N GLU A 222 -21.67 6.50 -1.36
CA GLU A 222 -22.59 7.49 -1.93
C GLU A 222 -23.89 7.61 -1.13
N ILE A 223 -24.36 6.52 -0.51
CA ILE A 223 -25.54 6.52 0.36
C ILE A 223 -25.22 7.16 1.71
N ASP A 224 -24.14 6.74 2.36
CA ASP A 224 -23.86 7.11 3.74
C ASP A 224 -23.38 8.56 3.88
N GLU A 225 -22.50 8.99 2.98
CA GLU A 225 -21.86 10.32 3.03
C GLU A 225 -22.67 11.37 2.27
N TYR A 226 -23.16 11.03 1.06
CA TYR A 226 -23.74 12.01 0.14
C TYR A 226 -25.25 11.89 -0.03
N ARG A 227 -25.87 10.81 0.46
CA ARG A 227 -27.29 10.46 0.21
C ARG A 227 -27.65 10.52 -1.29
N ASP A 228 -26.67 10.22 -2.15
CA ASP A 228 -26.80 10.24 -3.60
C ASP A 228 -27.15 8.82 -4.10
N TYR A 229 -28.43 8.49 -3.95
CA TYR A 229 -28.96 7.18 -4.35
C TYR A 229 -28.90 6.92 -5.86
N VAL A 230 -28.78 7.97 -6.70
CA VAL A 230 -28.66 7.81 -8.16
C VAL A 230 -27.26 7.33 -8.51
N LYS A 231 -26.22 7.95 -7.95
CA LYS A 231 -24.84 7.47 -8.11
C LYS A 231 -24.65 6.10 -7.46
N ALA A 232 -25.24 5.90 -6.27
CA ALA A 232 -25.21 4.59 -5.62
C ALA A 232 -25.81 3.50 -6.50
N LEU A 233 -26.95 3.75 -7.14
CA LEU A 233 -27.56 2.82 -8.09
C LEU A 233 -26.63 2.52 -9.28
N GLY A 234 -25.96 3.53 -9.83
CA GLY A 234 -24.97 3.36 -10.89
C GLY A 234 -23.82 2.45 -10.48
N ALA A 235 -23.26 2.68 -9.28
CA ALA A 235 -22.19 1.85 -8.72
C ALA A 235 -22.67 0.40 -8.47
N MET A 236 -23.88 0.21 -7.93
CA MET A 236 -24.45 -1.12 -7.69
C MET A 236 -24.68 -1.91 -8.99
N LYS A 237 -25.10 -1.23 -10.07
CA LYS A 237 -25.23 -1.85 -11.40
C LYS A 237 -23.88 -2.33 -11.94
N GLU A 238 -22.80 -1.56 -11.76
CA GLU A 238 -21.44 -2.00 -12.09
C GLU A 238 -20.97 -3.14 -11.18
N ALA A 239 -21.28 -3.11 -9.87
CA ALA A 239 -20.96 -4.20 -8.94
C ALA A 239 -21.60 -5.52 -9.41
N LEU A 240 -22.90 -5.51 -9.76
CA LEU A 240 -23.61 -6.67 -10.31
C LEU A 240 -22.97 -7.20 -11.59
N LYS A 241 -22.72 -6.30 -12.55
CA LYS A 241 -22.09 -6.63 -13.85
C LYS A 241 -20.75 -7.34 -13.66
N TYR A 242 -19.90 -6.88 -12.76
CA TYR A 242 -18.59 -7.52 -12.52
C TYR A 242 -18.71 -8.80 -11.69
N MET A 243 -19.63 -8.87 -10.71
CA MET A 243 -19.89 -10.10 -9.97
C MET A 243 -20.37 -11.21 -10.91
N GLN A 244 -21.25 -10.90 -11.86
CA GLN A 244 -21.71 -11.83 -12.90
C GLN A 244 -20.57 -12.33 -13.79
N LYS A 245 -19.64 -11.44 -14.18
CA LYS A 245 -18.44 -11.80 -14.98
C LYS A 245 -17.43 -12.65 -14.22
N SER A 246 -17.46 -12.65 -12.89
CA SER A 246 -16.51 -13.40 -12.08
C SER A 246 -16.78 -14.91 -12.15
N LYS A 247 -15.74 -15.72 -12.42
CA LYS A 247 -15.89 -17.18 -12.64
C LYS A 247 -15.61 -18.03 -11.40
N ALA A 248 -14.72 -17.57 -10.51
CA ALA A 248 -14.20 -18.37 -9.39
C ALA A 248 -14.58 -17.74 -8.03
N VAL A 249 -15.88 -17.52 -7.82
CA VAL A 249 -16.40 -16.91 -6.58
C VAL A 249 -17.13 -17.97 -5.77
N LYS A 250 -16.73 -18.15 -4.51
CA LYS A 250 -17.47 -19.00 -3.57
C LYS A 250 -18.84 -18.38 -3.29
N ASN A 251 -19.89 -19.19 -3.31
CA ASN A 251 -21.29 -18.77 -3.07
C ASN A 251 -21.72 -17.61 -3.98
N LYS A 252 -21.31 -17.64 -5.26
CA LYS A 252 -21.59 -16.59 -6.23
C LYS A 252 -23.07 -16.24 -6.32
N GLU A 253 -23.95 -17.25 -6.34
CA GLU A 253 -25.40 -17.06 -6.46
C GLU A 253 -25.97 -16.31 -5.25
N ALA A 254 -25.57 -16.69 -4.04
CA ALA A 254 -25.96 -15.98 -2.82
C ALA A 254 -25.48 -14.52 -2.83
N LYS A 255 -24.22 -14.27 -3.20
CA LYS A 255 -23.67 -12.91 -3.31
C LYS A 255 -24.40 -12.08 -4.37
N LEU A 256 -24.72 -12.68 -5.53
CA LEU A 256 -25.52 -12.04 -6.56
C LEU A 256 -26.93 -11.73 -6.08
N GLY A 257 -27.57 -12.64 -5.35
CA GLY A 257 -28.89 -12.44 -4.76
C GLY A 257 -28.91 -11.24 -3.83
N VAL A 258 -27.94 -11.13 -2.92
CA VAL A 258 -27.80 -9.97 -2.02
C VAL A 258 -27.62 -8.67 -2.80
N LEU A 259 -26.70 -8.62 -3.77
CA LEU A 259 -26.48 -7.42 -4.59
C LEU A 259 -27.72 -7.05 -5.43
N MET A 260 -28.43 -8.02 -5.99
CA MET A 260 -29.65 -7.79 -6.76
C MET A 260 -30.76 -7.24 -5.89
N GLN A 261 -30.95 -7.80 -4.70
CA GLN A 261 -31.94 -7.32 -3.73
C GLN A 261 -31.64 -5.89 -3.29
N ARG A 262 -30.38 -5.58 -2.93
CA ARG A 262 -29.97 -4.22 -2.57
C ARG A 262 -30.17 -3.24 -3.72
N THR A 263 -29.80 -3.62 -4.93
CA THR A 263 -30.01 -2.81 -6.15
C THR A 263 -31.49 -2.51 -6.36
N LYS A 264 -32.38 -3.50 -6.17
CA LYS A 264 -33.83 -3.32 -6.28
C LYS A 264 -34.36 -2.31 -5.26
N TYR A 265 -33.90 -2.35 -4.02
CA TYR A 265 -34.34 -1.40 -2.99
C TYR A 265 -33.87 0.03 -3.30
N ILE A 266 -32.61 0.20 -3.71
CA ILE A 266 -32.08 1.50 -4.12
C ILE A 266 -32.86 2.03 -5.35
N GLU A 267 -33.10 1.20 -6.36
CA GLU A 267 -33.87 1.57 -7.55
C GLU A 267 -35.30 1.97 -7.21
N SER A 268 -35.94 1.27 -6.28
CA SER A 268 -37.28 1.61 -5.78
C SER A 268 -37.29 2.97 -5.08
N PHE A 269 -36.27 3.28 -4.27
CA PHE A 269 -36.20 4.57 -3.59
C PHE A 269 -35.88 5.73 -4.54
N VAL A 270 -35.00 5.51 -5.53
CA VAL A 270 -34.75 6.47 -6.61
C VAL A 270 -36.04 6.76 -7.39
N ARG A 271 -36.81 5.71 -7.72
CA ARG A 271 -38.12 5.85 -8.36
C ARG A 271 -39.07 6.67 -7.48
N ALA A 272 -39.18 6.37 -6.19
CA ALA A 272 -40.04 7.12 -5.28
C ALA A 272 -39.71 8.62 -5.31
N ARG A 273 -38.42 9.00 -5.23
CA ARG A 273 -38.01 10.40 -5.31
C ARG A 273 -38.40 11.08 -6.62
N SER A 274 -38.39 10.35 -7.74
CA SER A 274 -38.85 10.88 -9.03
C SER A 274 -40.37 11.08 -9.12
N LEU A 275 -41.15 10.30 -8.37
CA LEU A 275 -42.62 10.37 -8.35
C LEU A 275 -43.16 11.50 -7.47
N LEU A 276 -42.33 12.08 -6.61
CA LEU A 276 -42.72 13.10 -5.62
C LEU A 276 -43.46 14.30 -6.25
N ARG A 277 -43.18 14.62 -7.51
CA ARG A 277 -43.81 15.74 -8.24
C ARG A 277 -44.90 15.34 -9.23
N THR A 278 -45.04 14.05 -9.53
CA THR A 278 -45.85 13.56 -10.67
C THR A 278 -46.98 12.63 -10.23
N ASN A 279 -46.73 11.73 -9.28
CA ASN A 279 -47.71 10.76 -8.80
C ASN A 279 -47.55 10.51 -7.30
N HIS A 280 -48.24 11.31 -6.51
CA HIS A 280 -48.11 11.28 -5.05
C HIS A 280 -48.62 9.98 -4.41
N LYS A 281 -49.69 9.39 -4.98
CA LYS A 281 -50.26 8.14 -4.46
C LYS A 281 -49.25 7.00 -4.61
N GLU A 282 -48.65 6.89 -5.78
CA GLU A 282 -47.62 5.88 -6.05
C GLU A 282 -46.34 6.15 -5.25
N PHE A 283 -45.93 7.41 -5.10
CA PHE A 283 -44.80 7.79 -4.23
C PHE A 283 -44.95 7.24 -2.81
N VAL A 284 -46.09 7.52 -2.15
CA VAL A 284 -46.36 7.04 -0.79
C VAL A 284 -46.34 5.52 -0.74
N GLN A 285 -47.03 4.85 -1.67
CA GLN A 285 -47.08 3.38 -1.74
C GLN A 285 -45.70 2.75 -1.88
N VAL A 286 -44.81 3.31 -2.71
CA VAL A 286 -43.45 2.80 -2.88
C VAL A 286 -42.65 2.98 -1.61
N CYS A 287 -42.71 4.15 -0.96
CA CYS A 287 -42.02 4.39 0.31
C CYS A 287 -42.50 3.46 1.44
N GLU A 288 -43.81 3.33 1.63
CA GLU A 288 -44.39 2.41 2.63
C GLU A 288 -44.00 0.96 2.34
N SER A 289 -44.03 0.54 1.06
CA SER A 289 -43.63 -0.80 0.66
C SER A 289 -42.16 -1.09 0.95
N LEU A 290 -41.28 -0.09 0.86
CA LEU A 290 -39.86 -0.19 1.23
C LEU A 290 -39.68 -0.36 2.73
N LEU A 291 -40.43 0.41 3.54
CA LEU A 291 -40.31 0.40 5.01
C LEU A 291 -40.69 -0.95 5.65
N ILE A 292 -41.48 -1.77 4.96
CA ILE A 292 -41.86 -3.12 5.41
C ILE A 292 -40.95 -4.22 4.87
N GLN A 293 -40.04 -3.92 3.93
CA GLN A 293 -39.15 -4.95 3.40
C GLN A 293 -38.13 -5.40 4.44
N PRO A 294 -37.89 -6.72 4.59
CA PRO A 294 -36.85 -7.21 5.47
C PRO A 294 -35.47 -6.78 4.93
N ASN A 295 -34.58 -6.38 5.83
CA ASN A 295 -33.19 -5.99 5.52
C ASN A 295 -33.05 -4.79 4.57
N VAL A 296 -34.09 -3.96 4.40
CA VAL A 296 -34.02 -2.74 3.57
C VAL A 296 -32.90 -1.79 4.01
N GLU A 297 -32.57 -1.77 5.31
CA GLU A 297 -31.49 -0.99 5.91
C GLU A 297 -30.10 -1.32 5.35
N GLN A 298 -29.92 -2.49 4.75
CA GLN A 298 -28.66 -2.86 4.08
C GLN A 298 -28.49 -2.15 2.72
N ALA A 299 -29.54 -1.52 2.19
CA ALA A 299 -29.57 -0.92 0.87
C ALA A 299 -29.96 0.57 0.89
N VAL A 300 -30.85 0.95 1.80
CA VAL A 300 -31.38 2.30 1.92
C VAL A 300 -31.43 2.68 3.39
N ARG A 301 -30.98 3.89 3.71
CA ARG A 301 -31.12 4.41 5.08
C ARG A 301 -32.60 4.68 5.31
N VAL A 302 -33.21 3.89 6.18
CA VAL A 302 -34.65 3.99 6.47
C VAL A 302 -35.05 5.38 6.96
N GLY A 303 -34.15 6.09 7.66
CA GLY A 303 -34.36 7.49 8.03
C GLY A 303 -34.53 8.43 6.84
N ASP A 304 -33.85 8.19 5.71
CA ASP A 304 -34.04 9.00 4.49
C ASP A 304 -35.42 8.75 3.87
N VAL A 305 -35.95 7.53 3.96
CA VAL A 305 -37.32 7.22 3.47
C VAL A 305 -38.36 7.96 4.30
N TYR A 306 -38.24 7.91 5.63
CA TYR A 306 -39.11 8.66 6.52
C TYR A 306 -38.97 10.17 6.35
N ALA A 307 -37.75 10.68 6.12
CA ALA A 307 -37.53 12.10 5.91
C ALA A 307 -38.30 12.60 4.68
N VAL A 308 -38.19 11.90 3.55
CA VAL A 308 -38.90 12.29 2.31
C VAL A 308 -40.42 12.17 2.47
N LEU A 309 -40.93 11.17 3.20
CA LEU A 309 -42.36 11.09 3.54
C LEU A 309 -42.81 12.24 4.45
N THR A 310 -42.01 12.58 5.45
CA THR A 310 -42.30 13.69 6.40
C THR A 310 -42.35 15.02 5.67
N GLU A 311 -41.34 15.31 4.84
CA GLU A 311 -41.31 16.51 4.00
C GLU A 311 -42.49 16.57 3.03
N TYR A 312 -42.88 15.43 2.45
CA TYR A 312 -44.05 15.35 1.58
C TYR A 312 -45.34 15.76 2.30
N TYR A 313 -45.62 15.18 3.49
CA TYR A 313 -46.84 15.50 4.24
C TYR A 313 -46.81 16.92 4.82
N PHE A 314 -45.64 17.38 5.27
CA PHE A 314 -45.43 18.75 5.69
C PHE A 314 -45.77 19.75 4.59
N ASN A 315 -45.28 19.51 3.36
CA ASN A 315 -45.59 20.35 2.19
C ASN A 315 -47.06 20.25 1.72
N LYS A 316 -47.83 19.31 2.25
CA LYS A 316 -49.27 19.14 2.01
C LYS A 316 -50.14 19.69 3.15
N ASP A 317 -49.53 20.34 4.15
CA ASP A 317 -50.17 20.78 5.39
C ASP A 317 -50.84 19.65 6.20
N ASP A 318 -50.49 18.39 5.93
CA ASP A 318 -50.98 17.22 6.69
C ASP A 318 -50.04 16.96 7.88
N MET A 319 -50.11 17.84 8.88
CA MET A 319 -49.21 17.83 10.04
C MET A 319 -49.35 16.56 10.89
N ASN A 320 -50.54 15.98 10.95
CA ASN A 320 -50.79 14.72 11.67
C ASN A 320 -49.98 13.58 11.04
N LYS A 321 -50.07 13.38 9.72
CA LYS A 321 -49.28 12.34 9.05
C LYS A 321 -47.79 12.62 9.06
N ALA A 322 -47.38 13.89 8.95
CA ALA A 322 -45.99 14.27 9.09
C ALA A 322 -45.44 13.87 10.49
N TYR A 323 -46.22 14.12 11.55
CA TYR A 323 -45.86 13.71 12.90
C TYR A 323 -45.83 12.19 13.08
N GLU A 324 -46.77 11.46 12.49
CA GLU A 324 -46.78 9.99 12.50
C GLU A 324 -45.47 9.40 11.94
N GLN A 325 -44.89 9.99 10.89
CA GLN A 325 -43.60 9.54 10.36
C GLN A 325 -42.45 9.80 11.34
N ILE A 326 -42.45 10.94 12.03
CA ILE A 326 -41.44 11.27 13.07
C ILE A 326 -41.53 10.28 14.24
N GLU A 327 -42.74 9.96 14.69
CA GLU A 327 -42.95 8.96 15.74
C GLU A 327 -42.55 7.56 15.26
N ALA A 328 -42.83 7.20 14.01
CA ALA A 328 -42.37 5.94 13.43
C ALA A 328 -40.84 5.84 13.42
N MET A 329 -40.12 6.93 13.12
CA MET A 329 -38.66 6.98 13.24
C MET A 329 -38.20 6.73 14.68
N ARG A 330 -38.81 7.41 15.66
CA ARG A 330 -38.48 7.27 17.09
C ARG A 330 -38.75 5.85 17.60
N ASN A 331 -39.88 5.25 17.21
CA ASN A 331 -40.23 3.88 17.55
C ASN A 331 -39.23 2.86 16.99
N ARG A 332 -38.64 3.13 15.82
CA ARG A 332 -37.53 2.35 15.26
C ARG A 332 -36.15 2.75 15.80
N LYS A 333 -36.10 3.59 16.84
CA LYS A 333 -34.86 4.12 17.46
C LYS A 333 -33.96 4.87 16.46
N ILE A 334 -34.54 5.46 15.43
CA ILE A 334 -33.84 6.31 14.46
C ILE A 334 -33.76 7.72 15.05
N THR A 335 -32.55 8.24 15.20
CA THR A 335 -32.35 9.63 15.62
C THR A 335 -32.84 10.57 14.52
N VAL A 336 -33.76 11.48 14.84
CA VAL A 336 -34.44 12.33 13.84
C VAL A 336 -33.52 13.44 13.30
N GLY A 337 -32.73 14.08 14.17
CA GLY A 337 -31.93 15.28 13.84
C GLY A 337 -31.00 15.15 12.62
N PRO A 338 -30.32 14.02 12.38
CA PRO A 338 -29.53 13.82 11.17
C PRO A 338 -30.35 13.85 9.86
N TYR A 339 -31.65 13.60 9.90
CA TYR A 339 -32.48 13.42 8.72
C TYR A 339 -33.41 14.58 8.40
N LEU A 340 -33.89 15.28 9.43
CA LEU A 340 -34.89 16.35 9.32
C LEU A 340 -34.42 17.64 9.99
N ASP A 341 -34.75 18.78 9.38
CA ASP A 341 -34.45 20.09 9.95
C ASP A 341 -35.21 20.33 11.26
N SER A 342 -34.51 20.88 12.26
CA SER A 342 -35.07 21.08 13.61
C SER A 342 -36.27 22.04 13.62
N LYS A 343 -36.32 23.03 12.71
CA LYS A 343 -37.47 23.95 12.60
C LYS A 343 -38.67 23.24 12.00
N THR A 344 -38.46 22.39 11.01
CA THR A 344 -39.54 21.56 10.42
C THR A 344 -40.14 20.64 11.48
N VAL A 345 -39.30 19.92 12.22
CA VAL A 345 -39.75 19.04 13.32
C VAL A 345 -40.53 19.83 14.37
N ARG A 346 -40.01 20.97 14.81
CA ARG A 346 -40.69 21.82 15.81
C ARG A 346 -42.04 22.33 15.33
N THR A 347 -42.13 22.76 14.07
CA THR A 347 -43.37 23.23 13.46
C THR A 347 -44.42 22.13 13.46
N ILE A 348 -44.04 20.92 13.06
CA ILE A 348 -44.92 19.75 13.05
C ILE A 348 -45.41 19.44 14.47
N CYS A 349 -44.49 19.33 15.44
CA CYS A 349 -44.83 19.02 16.83
C CYS A 349 -45.78 20.06 17.46
N LEU A 350 -45.54 21.36 17.23
CA LEU A 350 -46.41 22.43 17.72
C LEU A 350 -47.81 22.33 17.09
N ALA A 351 -47.90 22.06 15.79
CA ALA A 351 -49.18 21.95 15.08
C ALA A 351 -50.05 20.79 15.59
N VAL A 352 -49.45 19.71 16.10
CA VAL A 352 -50.16 18.57 16.69
C VAL A 352 -50.30 18.64 18.22
N GLY A 353 -49.93 19.78 18.84
CA GLY A 353 -50.07 20.00 20.28
C GLY A 353 -49.02 19.28 21.15
N VAL A 354 -47.91 18.85 20.56
CA VAL A 354 -46.81 18.17 21.26
C VAL A 354 -45.72 19.19 21.62
N TYR A 355 -45.71 19.61 22.89
CA TYR A 355 -44.71 20.51 23.46
C TYR A 355 -43.56 19.71 24.06
N GLN A 356 -42.76 19.04 23.22
CA GLN A 356 -41.52 18.45 23.69
C GLN A 356 -40.45 19.55 23.89
N ASN A 357 -39.69 19.46 24.98
CA ASN A 357 -38.40 20.13 25.10
C ASN A 357 -37.44 19.44 24.11
N ILE A 358 -37.46 19.90 22.85
CA ILE A 358 -36.60 19.42 21.76
C ILE A 358 -35.18 19.95 21.97
#